data_AF-A0A3A6QJC8-F1
#
_entry.id   AF-A0A3A6QJC8-F1
#
_cell.length_a   1.000
_cell.length_b   1.000
_cell.length_c   1.000
_cell.angle_alpha   90.00
_cell.angle_beta   90.00
_cell.angle_gamma   90.00
#
_symmetry.space_group_name_H-M   'P 1'
#
loop_
_entity.id
_entity.type
_entity.pdbx_description
1 polymer ?
#
loop_
_entity_poly.entity_id
_entity_poly.type
_entity_poly.pdbx_seq_one_letter_code
_entity_poly.pdbx_strand_id
1 'polypeptide(L)'
;MSIYEDLIAAGLSSVATALPTRLARMNASGIICEAYQVLSDFERATLASSQCRMRLRKVSSIDELEEHCRLVNLLVLYTSETRNWLLTLPLQRLQLMLEAVEATW
;
A
#
# COMPACT_ATOMS: atom_id res chain seq x y z
N MET A 1 8.62 7.69 10.55
CA MET A 1 8.67 7.39 9.11
C MET A 1 8.69 8.69 8.34
N SER A 2 9.51 8.75 7.32
CA SER A 2 9.58 9.91 6.42
C SER A 2 8.37 9.89 5.49
N ILE A 3 7.77 11.04 5.19
CA ILE A 3 6.66 11.13 4.22
C ILE A 3 7.03 10.55 2.84
N TYR A 4 8.32 10.59 2.50
CA TYR A 4 8.83 9.98 1.28
C TYR A 4 8.68 8.45 1.29
N GLU A 5 8.97 7.82 2.44
CA GLU A 5 8.79 6.38 2.62
C GLU A 5 7.30 6.02 2.59
N ASP A 6 6.45 6.83 3.23
CA ASP A 6 5.00 6.65 3.21
C ASP A 6 4.42 6.74 1.80
N LEU A 7 4.88 7.70 0.99
CA LEU A 7 4.46 7.86 -0.39
C LEU A 7 4.92 6.69 -1.26
N ILE A 8 6.17 6.24 -1.11
CA ILE A 8 6.69 5.07 -1.84
C ILE A 8 5.89 3.82 -1.47
N ALA A 9 5.71 3.57 -0.16
CA ALA A 9 4.94 2.43 0.34
C ALA A 9 3.48 2.46 -0.16
N ALA A 10 2.89 3.63 -0.33
CA ALA A 10 1.54 3.80 -0.86
C ALA A 10 1.43 3.72 -2.40
N GLY A 11 2.53 3.46 -3.12
CA GLY A 11 2.57 3.40 -4.59
C GLY A 11 2.65 4.77 -5.28
N LEU A 12 2.91 5.84 -4.54
CA LEU A 12 3.01 7.22 -5.02
C LEU A 12 4.46 7.63 -5.28
N SER A 13 5.24 6.76 -5.92
CA SER A 13 6.68 6.96 -6.17
C SER A 13 6.96 8.19 -7.05
N SER A 14 6.09 8.48 -8.03
CA SER A 14 6.18 9.69 -8.86
C SER A 14 5.96 10.97 -8.05
N VAL A 15 5.08 10.93 -7.05
CA VAL A 15 4.83 12.05 -6.14
C VAL A 15 6.03 12.24 -5.21
N ALA A 16 6.57 11.15 -4.67
CA ALA A 16 7.76 11.17 -3.81
C ALA A 16 8.98 11.76 -4.52
N THR A 17 9.19 11.42 -5.81
CA THR A 17 10.29 11.98 -6.62
C THR A 17 10.07 13.44 -7.00
N ALA A 18 8.82 13.87 -7.20
CA ALA A 18 8.48 15.26 -7.52
C ALA A 18 8.45 16.20 -6.29
N LEU A 19 8.28 15.65 -5.08
CA LEU A 19 8.12 16.39 -3.83
C LEU A 19 9.26 17.39 -3.54
N PRO A 20 10.56 17.03 -3.68
CA PRO A 20 11.66 17.95 -3.39
C PRO A 20 11.65 19.16 -4.33
N THR A 21 11.35 18.93 -5.61
CA THR A 21 11.24 20.00 -6.61
C THR A 21 10.06 20.93 -6.32
N ARG A 22 8.92 20.39 -5.87
CA ARG A 22 7.75 21.19 -5.47
C ARG A 22 8.05 22.02 -4.22
N LEU A 23 8.67 21.43 -3.21
CA LEU A 23 9.13 22.13 -2.01
C LEU A 23 10.13 23.25 -2.33
N ALA A 24 11.13 22.97 -3.18
CA ALA A 24 12.11 23.97 -3.60
C ALA A 24 11.44 25.16 -4.29
N ARG A 25 10.42 24.91 -5.14
CA ARG A 25 9.65 25.99 -5.78
C ARG A 25 8.87 26.83 -4.77
N MET A 26 8.23 26.21 -3.78
CA MET A 26 7.50 26.93 -2.73
C MET A 26 8.45 27.79 -1.89
N ASN A 27 9.58 27.22 -1.47
CA ASN A 27 10.61 27.95 -0.74
C ASN A 27 11.19 29.11 -1.55
N ALA A 28 11.44 28.92 -2.86
CA ALA A 28 11.90 29.98 -3.74
C ALA A 28 10.88 31.12 -3.91
N SER A 29 9.58 30.82 -3.78
CA SER A 29 8.52 31.84 -3.73
C SER A 29 8.34 32.50 -2.35
N GLY A 30 9.22 32.19 -1.38
CA GLY A 30 9.15 32.71 -0.01
C GLY A 30 8.11 32.02 0.88
N ILE A 31 7.51 30.92 0.41
CA ILE A 31 6.50 30.17 1.16
C ILE A 31 7.19 29.00 1.87
N ILE A 32 7.22 29.03 3.20
CA ILE A 32 7.73 27.93 4.03
C ILE A 32 6.59 26.93 4.22
N CYS A 33 6.70 25.77 3.57
CA CYS A 33 5.70 24.70 3.68
C CYS A 33 6.36 23.38 4.08
N GLU A 34 5.60 22.58 4.83
CA GLU A 34 5.96 21.19 5.09
C GLU A 34 5.65 20.31 3.89
N ALA A 35 6.41 19.22 3.75
CA ALA A 35 6.27 18.25 2.66
C ALA A 35 4.84 17.72 2.47
N TYR A 36 4.08 17.56 3.56
CA TYR A 36 2.68 17.13 3.52
C TYR A 36 1.74 18.21 2.94
N GLN A 37 2.03 19.49 3.20
CA GLN A 37 1.22 20.62 2.72
C GLN A 37 1.40 20.86 1.23
N VAL A 38 2.51 20.41 0.66
CA VAL A 38 2.79 20.49 -0.77
C VAL A 38 1.95 19.50 -1.57
N LEU A 39 1.44 18.43 -0.95
CA LEU A 39 0.60 17.44 -1.59
C LEU A 39 -0.77 18.03 -1.96
N SER A 40 -1.23 17.70 -3.16
CA SER A 40 -2.59 18.00 -3.60
C SER A 40 -3.61 17.22 -2.78
N ASP A 41 -4.86 17.68 -2.79
CA ASP A 41 -5.97 17.01 -2.09
C ASP A 41 -6.14 15.56 -2.55
N PHE A 42 -5.96 15.32 -3.85
CA PHE A 42 -6.03 13.99 -4.44
C PHE A 42 -4.89 13.07 -3.93
N GLU A 43 -3.65 13.57 -3.87
CA GLU A 43 -2.50 12.81 -3.36
C GLU A 43 -2.69 12.48 -1.88
N ARG A 44 -3.19 13.44 -1.08
CA ARG A 44 -3.47 13.23 0.35
C ARG A 44 -4.58 12.21 0.58
N ALA A 45 -5.68 12.30 -0.18
CA ALA A 45 -6.77 11.34 -0.11
C ALA A 45 -6.32 9.92 -0.51
N THR A 46 -5.51 9.82 -1.57
CA THR A 46 -4.95 8.55 -2.04
C THR A 46 -4.02 7.93 -1.00
N LEU A 47 -3.10 8.72 -0.44
CA LEU A 47 -2.20 8.27 0.62
C LEU A 47 -2.98 7.76 1.84
N ALA A 48 -3.98 8.52 2.31
CA ALA A 48 -4.80 8.12 3.45
C ALA A 48 -5.59 6.83 3.18
N SER A 49 -6.15 6.69 1.97
CA SER A 49 -6.86 5.49 1.54
C SER A 49 -5.95 4.26 1.50
N SER A 50 -4.77 4.38 0.88
CA SER A 50 -3.77 3.31 0.81
C SER A 50 -3.31 2.91 2.21
N GLN A 51 -2.98 3.87 3.07
CA GLN A 51 -2.58 3.60 4.46
C GLN A 51 -3.68 2.90 5.27
N CYS A 52 -4.94 3.29 5.08
CA CYS A 52 -6.06 2.62 5.73
C CYS A 52 -6.17 1.15 5.30
N ARG A 53 -6.10 0.88 3.99
CA ARG A 53 -6.16 -0.48 3.45
C ARG A 53 -4.98 -1.34 3.93
N MET A 54 -3.77 -0.78 3.94
CA MET A 54 -2.56 -1.45 4.43
C MET A 54 -2.71 -1.82 5.91
N ARG A 55 -3.19 -0.89 6.76
CA ARG A 55 -3.44 -1.16 8.19
C ARG A 55 -4.49 -2.25 8.41
N LEU A 56 -5.59 -2.23 7.65
CA LEU A 56 -6.64 -3.25 7.74
C LEU A 56 -6.14 -4.65 7.39
N ARG A 57 -5.12 -4.77 6.55
CA ARG A 57 -4.49 -6.03 6.15
C ARG A 57 -3.18 -6.33 6.86
N LYS A 58 -2.75 -5.44 7.76
CA LYS A 58 -1.47 -5.53 8.50
C LYS A 58 -0.27 -5.72 7.57
N VAL A 59 -0.28 -5.03 6.43
CA VAL A 59 0.81 -4.99 5.46
C VAL A 59 1.48 -3.61 5.48
N SER A 60 2.71 -3.56 4.97
CA SER A 60 3.59 -2.40 5.03
C SER A 60 3.74 -1.65 3.70
N SER A 61 3.38 -2.29 2.58
CA SER A 61 3.45 -1.69 1.24
C SER A 61 2.21 -2.00 0.40
N ILE A 62 2.03 -1.22 -0.67
CA ILE A 62 0.99 -1.44 -1.67
C ILE A 62 1.20 -2.78 -2.39
N ASP A 63 2.45 -3.16 -2.65
CA ASP A 63 2.79 -4.43 -3.31
C ASP A 63 2.34 -5.62 -2.43
N GLU A 64 2.59 -5.54 -1.12
CA GLU A 64 2.11 -6.53 -0.16
C GLU A 64 0.58 -6.57 -0.08
N LEU A 65 -0.08 -5.41 -0.22
CA LEU A 65 -1.54 -5.32 -0.23
C LEU A 65 -2.14 -5.95 -1.49
N GLU A 66 -1.54 -5.70 -2.65
CA GLU A 66 -1.94 -6.29 -3.93
C GLU A 66 -1.73 -7.80 -3.92
N GLU A 67 -0.58 -8.25 -3.43
CA GLU A 67 -0.27 -9.66 -3.25
C GLU A 67 -1.24 -10.34 -2.28
N HIS A 68 -1.56 -9.69 -1.16
CA HIS A 68 -2.58 -10.18 -0.22
C HIS A 68 -3.91 -10.40 -0.93
N CYS A 69 -4.37 -9.41 -1.70
CA CYS A 69 -5.63 -9.51 -2.45
C CYS A 69 -5.58 -10.59 -3.54
N ARG A 70 -4.44 -10.74 -4.23
CA ARG A 70 -4.22 -11.77 -5.24
C ARG A 70 -4.32 -13.17 -4.63
N LEU A 71 -3.61 -13.42 -3.53
CA LEU A 71 -3.62 -14.70 -2.83
C LEU A 71 -5.00 -15.05 -2.29
N VAL A 72 -5.72 -14.09 -1.72
CA VAL A 72 -7.11 -14.30 -1.29
C VAL A 72 -7.99 -14.74 -2.47
N ASN A 73 -7.90 -14.06 -3.62
CA ASN A 73 -8.71 -14.43 -4.78
C ASN A 73 -8.35 -15.84 -5.31
N LEU A 74 -7.07 -16.20 -5.33
CA LEU A 74 -6.64 -17.54 -5.75
C LEU A 74 -7.10 -18.62 -4.76
N LEU A 75 -6.89 -18.42 -3.47
CA LEU A 75 -7.28 -19.40 -2.45
C LEU A 75 -8.79 -19.61 -2.42
N VAL A 76 -9.62 -18.59 -2.67
CA VAL A 76 -11.08 -18.78 -2.83
C VAL A 76 -11.43 -19.72 -3.98
N LEU A 77 -10.63 -19.74 -5.05
CA LEU A 77 -10.89 -20.59 -6.22
C LEU A 77 -10.44 -22.04 -5.99
N TYR A 78 -9.33 -22.24 -5.27
CA TYR A 78 -8.72 -23.55 -5.10
C TYR A 78 -9.02 -24.21 -3.75
N THR A 79 -9.66 -23.50 -2.81
CA THR A 79 -10.04 -24.03 -1.50
C THR A 79 -11.53 -23.82 -1.25
N SER A 80 -12.09 -24.57 -0.29
CA SER A 80 -13.46 -24.37 0.19
C SER A 80 -13.61 -23.20 1.17
N GLU A 81 -12.54 -22.45 1.40
CA GLU A 81 -12.51 -21.38 2.40
C GLU A 81 -13.24 -20.13 1.91
N THR A 82 -13.86 -19.42 2.85
CA THR A 82 -14.59 -18.19 2.51
C THR A 82 -13.62 -17.01 2.33
N ARG A 83 -13.96 -16.13 1.38
CA ARG A 83 -13.20 -14.88 1.15
C ARG A 83 -13.05 -14.06 2.43
N ASN A 84 -14.11 -13.94 3.22
CA ASN A 84 -14.11 -13.15 4.45
C ASN A 84 -13.12 -13.70 5.48
N TRP A 85 -13.02 -15.02 5.61
CA TRP A 85 -12.05 -15.64 6.50
C TRP A 85 -10.62 -15.43 6.01
N LEU A 86 -10.36 -15.67 4.71
CA LEU A 86 -9.03 -15.45 4.11
C LEU A 86 -8.54 -14.00 4.27
N LEU A 87 -9.45 -13.02 4.18
CA LEU A 87 -9.14 -11.60 4.40
C LEU A 87 -8.65 -11.27 5.82
N THR A 88 -8.90 -12.13 6.81
CA THR A 88 -8.43 -11.95 8.19
C THR A 88 -7.01 -12.47 8.41
N LEU A 89 -6.50 -13.30 7.50
CA LEU A 89 -5.21 -13.93 7.64
C LEU A 89 -4.06 -12.99 7.26
N PRO A 90 -2.90 -13.11 7.93
CA PRO A 90 -1.70 -12.39 7.52
C PRO A 90 -1.17 -12.91 6.19
N LEU A 91 -0.46 -12.04 5.45
CA LEU A 91 0.10 -12.36 4.14
C LEU A 91 0.90 -13.66 4.11
N GLN A 92 1.80 -13.84 5.09
CA GLN A 92 2.63 -15.05 5.21
C GLN A 92 1.80 -16.34 5.33
N ARG A 93 0.66 -16.29 6.01
CA ARG A 93 -0.22 -17.46 6.15
C ARG A 93 -0.88 -17.78 4.81
N LEU A 94 -1.30 -16.78 4.05
CA LEU A 94 -1.87 -16.97 2.72
C LEU A 94 -0.86 -17.57 1.74
N GLN A 95 0.40 -17.14 1.81
CA GLN A 95 1.49 -17.71 0.99
C GLN A 95 1.67 -19.21 1.28
N LEU A 96 1.80 -19.58 2.56
CA LEU A 96 1.92 -20.98 2.97
C LEU A 96 0.71 -21.84 2.55
N MET A 97 -0.49 -21.26 2.58
CA MET A 97 -1.68 -21.96 2.11
C MET A 97 -1.65 -22.20 0.61
N LEU A 98 -1.19 -21.21 -0.19
CA LEU A 98 -1.07 -21.39 -1.63
C LEU A 98 0.01 -22.42 -1.97
N GLU A 99 1.17 -22.38 -1.31
CA GLU A 99 2.23 -23.39 -1.47
C GLU A 99 1.72 -24.81 -1.16
N ALA A 100 0.92 -24.97 -0.11
CA ALA A 100 0.33 -26.26 0.24
C ALA A 100 -0.70 -26.73 -0.80
N VAL A 101 -1.48 -25.81 -1.37
CA VAL A 101 -2.38 -26.12 -2.49
C VAL A 101 -1.55 -26.57 -3.69
N GLU A 102 -0.54 -25.81 -4.11
CA GLU A 102 0.30 -26.14 -5.26
C GLU A 102 1.02 -27.49 -5.09
N ALA A 103 1.43 -27.86 -3.88
CA ALA A 103 2.08 -29.14 -3.59
C ALA A 103 1.14 -30.37 -3.70
N THR A 104 -0.18 -30.16 -3.74
CA THR A 104 -1.16 -31.25 -3.90
C THR A 104 -1.51 -31.58 -5.34
N TRP A 105 -0.96 -30.85 -6.32
CA TRP A 105 -1.14 -31.05 -7.77
C TRP A 105 0.14 -31.57 -8.42
#